data_AF-A0A897NSB1-F1
#
_entry.id   AF-A0A897NSB1-F1
#
_cell.length_a   1.000
_cell.length_b   1.000
_cell.length_c   1.000
_cell.angle_alpha   90.00
_cell.angle_beta   90.00
_cell.angle_gamma   90.00
#
_symmetry.space_group_name_H-M   'P 1'
#
loop_
_entity.id
_entity.type
_entity.pdbx_description
1 polymer ?
#
loop_
_entity_poly.entity_id
_entity_poly.type
_entity_poly.pdbx_seq_one_letter_code
_entity_poly.pdbx_strand_id
1 'polypeptide(L)'
;MNWRVTMTDTSESWREQGENMGLNEETARIELYCNYRDKETWQEEADVENYSSLNKYLRDMINLGRVYRKEGTQGRQDADDRVQELEAQIETLQRELANQEPETIGPDVVDNALIETLLGEQYQTVEEILEQLTANENLQANLKKPVEDALYDLAGDGRAEYQEGWGWRLGGEQ
;
A
#
# COMPACT_ATOMS: atom_id res chain seq x y z
N MET A 1 -6.67 -11.57 30.03
CA MET A 1 -7.94 -11.93 30.69
C MET A 1 -7.99 -13.43 30.87
N ASN A 2 -8.19 -13.91 32.11
CA ASN A 2 -8.22 -15.34 32.44
C ASN A 2 -9.70 -15.75 32.57
N TRP A 3 -10.27 -16.38 31.54
CA TRP A 3 -11.60 -16.98 31.64
C TRP A 3 -11.44 -18.35 32.32
N ARG A 4 -12.22 -18.60 33.37
CA ARG A 4 -12.28 -19.91 34.04
C ARG A 4 -13.55 -20.60 33.56
N VAL A 5 -13.40 -21.52 32.60
CA VAL A 5 -14.51 -22.40 32.18
C VAL A 5 -14.55 -23.57 33.16
N THR A 6 -15.53 -23.57 34.04
CA THR A 6 -15.91 -24.75 34.82
C THR A 6 -16.98 -25.50 34.04
N MET A 7 -16.62 -26.65 33.45
CA MET A 7 -17.61 -27.66 33.04
C MET A 7 -18.16 -28.31 34.31
N THR A 8 -19.28 -27.81 34.81
CA THR A 8 -20.11 -28.63 35.69
C THR A 8 -20.90 -29.57 34.82
N ASP A 9 -20.63 -30.88 34.97
CA ASP A 9 -21.44 -31.95 34.41
C ASP A 9 -22.76 -31.99 35.19
N THR A 10 -23.64 -31.04 34.89
CA THR A 10 -24.90 -30.86 35.59
C THR A 10 -25.90 -31.87 35.06
N SER A 11 -25.82 -33.05 35.64
CA SER A 11 -26.87 -34.03 35.98
C SER A 11 -28.02 -34.26 35.00
N GLU A 12 -28.25 -35.55 34.74
CA GLU A 12 -29.33 -36.26 34.02
C GLU A 12 -30.71 -35.55 33.93
N SER A 13 -31.07 -34.73 34.92
CA SER A 13 -32.28 -33.90 34.95
C SER A 13 -32.52 -33.02 33.70
N TRP A 14 -31.46 -32.53 33.04
CA TRP A 14 -31.62 -31.71 31.83
C TRP A 14 -31.83 -32.52 30.56
N ARG A 15 -31.40 -33.78 30.52
CA ARG A 15 -31.57 -34.66 29.34
C ARG A 15 -33.04 -35.04 29.15
N GLU A 16 -33.73 -35.38 30.23
CA GLU A 16 -35.18 -35.65 30.22
C GLU A 16 -36.00 -34.42 29.78
N GLN A 17 -35.57 -33.20 30.12
CA GLN A 17 -36.22 -31.98 29.63
C GLN A 17 -35.85 -31.64 28.18
N GLY A 18 -34.63 -31.98 27.75
CA GLY A 18 -34.13 -31.76 26.39
C GLY A 18 -34.84 -32.61 25.34
N GLU A 19 -35.17 -33.86 25.67
CA GLU A 19 -35.98 -34.74 24.81
C GLU A 19 -37.36 -34.15 24.52
N ASN A 20 -38.01 -33.54 25.52
CA ASN A 20 -39.29 -32.83 25.35
C ASN A 20 -39.18 -31.53 24.55
N MET A 21 -37.98 -30.98 24.38
CA MET A 21 -37.70 -29.76 23.60
C MET A 21 -37.14 -30.07 22.20
N GLY A 22 -37.09 -31.34 21.79
CA GLY A 22 -36.59 -31.76 20.48
C GLY A 22 -35.08 -31.66 20.31
N LEU A 23 -34.32 -31.68 21.41
CA LEU A 23 -32.85 -31.73 21.37
C LEU A 23 -32.41 -33.19 21.19
N ASN A 24 -31.44 -33.43 20.31
CA ASN A 24 -30.94 -34.79 20.06
C ASN A 24 -30.01 -35.28 21.18
N GLU A 25 -29.78 -36.59 21.25
CA GLU A 25 -28.89 -37.22 22.25
C GLU A 25 -27.44 -36.69 22.20
N GLU A 26 -27.05 -36.05 21.10
CA GLU A 26 -25.73 -35.44 20.90
C GLU A 26 -25.64 -33.98 21.41
N THR A 27 -26.74 -33.41 21.91
CA THR A 27 -26.76 -32.05 22.42
C THR A 27 -26.25 -32.01 23.85
N ALA A 28 -25.12 -31.34 24.05
CA ALA A 28 -24.59 -31.04 25.38
C ALA A 28 -25.00 -29.62 25.83
N ARG A 29 -25.41 -29.49 27.10
CA ARG A 29 -25.64 -28.19 27.74
C ARG A 29 -24.36 -27.72 28.41
N ILE A 30 -23.99 -26.47 28.17
CA ILE A 30 -22.82 -25.83 28.78
C ILE A 30 -23.32 -24.55 29.48
N GLU A 31 -22.93 -24.37 30.73
CA GLU A 31 -23.16 -23.12 31.46
C GLU A 31 -21.86 -22.31 31.44
N LEU A 32 -21.95 -21.05 31.00
CA LEU A 32 -20.81 -20.15 30.89
C LEU A 32 -20.97 -19.00 31.90
N TYR A 33 -19.94 -18.83 32.73
CA TYR A 33 -19.84 -17.70 33.65
C TYR A 33 -18.95 -16.62 33.02
N CYS A 34 -19.48 -15.41 32.88
CA CYS A 34 -18.78 -14.24 32.36
C CYS A 34 -19.07 -13.01 33.24
N ASN A 35 -18.35 -11.91 33.01
CA ASN A 35 -18.72 -10.64 33.64
C ASN A 35 -20.07 -10.19 33.08
N TYR A 36 -20.87 -9.54 33.93
CA TYR A 36 -22.14 -8.96 33.53
C TYR A 36 -22.02 -8.02 32.34
N ARG A 37 -20.94 -7.21 32.30
CA ARG A 37 -20.68 -6.29 31.16
C ARG A 37 -20.48 -7.04 29.84
N ASP A 38 -19.68 -8.10 29.85
CA ASP A 38 -19.42 -8.89 28.65
C ASP A 38 -20.71 -9.52 28.11
N LYS A 39 -21.56 -10.00 29.02
CA LYS A 39 -22.89 -10.54 28.66
C LYS A 39 -23.79 -9.48 28.00
N GLU A 40 -23.84 -8.27 28.56
CA GLU A 40 -24.62 -7.17 27.95
C GLU A 40 -24.09 -6.82 26.57
N THR A 41 -22.77 -6.67 26.42
CA THR A 41 -22.15 -6.39 25.11
C THR A 41 -22.51 -7.45 24.08
N TRP A 42 -22.37 -8.74 24.40
CA TRP A 42 -22.72 -9.80 23.45
C TRP A 42 -24.21 -9.84 23.12
N GLN A 43 -25.08 -9.43 24.06
CA GLN A 43 -26.51 -9.33 23.81
C GLN A 43 -26.81 -8.18 22.84
N GLU A 44 -26.20 -7.01 23.06
CA GLU A 44 -26.33 -5.86 22.16
C GLU A 44 -25.81 -6.19 20.76
N GLU A 45 -24.64 -6.84 20.66
CA GLU A 45 -24.08 -7.30 19.38
C GLU A 45 -25.03 -8.28 18.66
N ALA A 46 -25.59 -9.24 19.40
CA ALA A 46 -26.56 -10.19 18.85
C ALA A 46 -27.83 -9.48 18.33
N ASP A 47 -28.34 -8.49 19.05
CA ASP A 47 -29.54 -7.74 18.67
C ASP A 47 -29.27 -6.85 17.45
N VAL A 48 -28.11 -6.17 17.41
CA VAL A 48 -27.67 -5.35 16.26
C VAL A 48 -27.50 -6.19 15.01
N GLU A 49 -26.90 -7.37 15.13
CA GLU A 49 -26.71 -8.31 14.02
C GLU A 49 -27.96 -9.17 13.74
N ASN A 50 -29.08 -8.88 14.40
CA ASN A 50 -30.39 -9.50 14.19
C ASN A 50 -30.42 -11.03 14.42
N TYR A 51 -29.68 -11.49 15.41
CA TYR A 51 -29.71 -12.88 15.85
C TYR A 51 -30.97 -13.17 16.65
N SER A 52 -31.55 -14.36 16.44
CA SER A 52 -32.73 -14.82 17.17
C SER A 52 -32.47 -15.15 18.64
N SER A 53 -31.19 -15.29 19.05
CA SER A 53 -30.80 -15.56 20.43
C SER A 53 -29.30 -15.36 20.64
N LEU A 54 -28.92 -15.03 21.87
CA LEU A 54 -27.52 -14.97 22.31
C LEU A 54 -26.79 -16.31 22.13
N ASN A 55 -27.47 -17.45 22.31
CA ASN A 55 -26.88 -18.77 22.09
C ASN A 55 -26.44 -18.96 20.63
N LYS A 56 -27.28 -18.54 19.67
CA LYS A 56 -26.95 -18.63 18.24
C LYS A 56 -25.74 -17.74 17.91
N TYR A 57 -25.75 -16.50 18.39
CA TYR A 57 -24.65 -15.55 18.24
C TYR A 57 -23.32 -16.14 18.76
N LEU A 58 -23.29 -16.61 20.01
CA LEU A 58 -22.08 -17.16 20.62
C LEU A 58 -21.58 -18.42 19.90
N ARG A 59 -22.48 -19.30 19.42
CA ARG A 59 -22.07 -20.47 18.64
C ARG A 59 -21.40 -20.08 17.33
N ASP A 60 -21.92 -19.08 16.64
CA ASP A 60 -21.35 -18.58 15.39
C ASP A 60 -19.99 -17.91 15.64
N MET A 61 -19.87 -17.12 16.71
CA MET A 61 -18.56 -16.56 17.12
C MET A 61 -17.53 -17.63 17.46
N ILE A 62 -17.92 -18.72 18.14
CA ILE A 62 -17.02 -19.85 18.42
C ILE A 62 -16.59 -20.53 17.12
N ASN A 63 -17.51 -20.74 16.18
CA ASN A 63 -17.21 -21.36 14.90
C ASN A 63 -16.28 -20.47 14.06
N LEU A 64 -16.55 -19.17 13.99
CA LEU A 64 -15.67 -18.19 13.36
C LEU A 64 -14.28 -18.23 13.99
N GLY A 65 -14.18 -18.21 15.33
CA GLY A 65 -12.88 -18.33 16.02
C GLY A 65 -12.14 -19.63 15.71
N ARG A 66 -12.84 -20.74 15.47
CA ARG A 66 -12.23 -22.02 15.03
C ARG A 66 -11.75 -21.95 13.59
N VAL A 67 -12.56 -21.37 12.69
CA VAL A 67 -12.19 -21.14 11.28
C VAL A 67 -10.98 -20.22 11.22
N TYR A 68 -11.00 -19.06 11.89
CA TYR A 68 -9.86 -18.16 11.99
C TYR A 68 -8.61 -18.80 12.60
N ARG A 69 -8.74 -19.76 13.51
CA ARG A 69 -7.55 -20.47 14.03
C ARG A 69 -6.97 -21.44 12.99
N LYS A 70 -7.84 -22.13 12.24
CA LYS A 70 -7.49 -23.10 11.21
C LYS A 70 -6.96 -22.40 9.94
N GLU A 71 -7.59 -21.32 9.53
CA GLU A 71 -7.23 -20.52 8.37
C GLU A 71 -6.17 -19.49 8.73
N GLY A 72 -6.20 -18.88 9.91
CA GLY A 72 -5.16 -17.93 10.35
C GLY A 72 -3.82 -18.59 10.69
N THR A 73 -3.74 -19.92 10.74
CA THR A 73 -2.44 -20.62 10.67
C THR A 73 -1.96 -20.78 9.22
N GLN A 74 -2.88 -20.98 8.28
CA GLN A 74 -2.57 -21.17 6.86
C GLN A 74 -2.35 -19.85 6.12
N GLY A 75 -3.26 -18.88 6.25
CA GLY A 75 -3.14 -17.53 5.73
C GLY A 75 -2.07 -16.68 6.40
N ARG A 76 -1.59 -17.05 7.61
CA ARG A 76 -0.38 -16.44 8.18
C ARG A 76 0.89 -16.99 7.54
N GLN A 77 0.94 -18.29 7.22
CA GLN A 77 2.04 -18.83 6.40
C GLN A 77 2.02 -18.23 4.99
N ASP A 78 0.86 -18.18 4.33
CA ASP A 78 0.77 -17.60 2.98
C ASP A 78 1.08 -16.10 2.97
N ALA A 79 0.69 -15.36 4.01
CA ALA A 79 1.05 -13.95 4.17
C ALA A 79 2.54 -13.76 4.49
N ASP A 80 3.12 -14.58 5.37
CA ASP A 80 4.55 -14.53 5.70
C ASP A 80 5.41 -14.91 4.47
N ASP A 81 4.99 -15.91 3.69
CA ASP A 81 5.64 -16.31 2.43
C ASP A 81 5.52 -15.20 1.37
N ARG A 82 4.35 -14.57 1.26
CA ARG A 82 4.15 -13.43 0.35
C ARG A 82 4.95 -12.19 0.77
N VAL A 83 5.08 -11.94 2.08
CA VAL A 83 5.92 -10.87 2.61
C VAL A 83 7.38 -11.15 2.28
N GLN A 84 7.89 -12.37 2.48
CA GLN A 84 9.26 -12.74 2.10
C GLN A 84 9.50 -12.61 0.60
N GLU A 85 8.54 -13.02 -0.23
CA GLU A 85 8.62 -12.86 -1.68
C GLU A 85 8.68 -11.39 -2.09
N LEU A 86 7.84 -10.54 -1.48
CA LEU A 86 7.82 -9.10 -1.73
C LEU A 86 9.08 -8.41 -1.22
N GLU A 87 9.62 -8.82 -0.06
CA GLU A 87 10.90 -8.33 0.47
C GLU A 87 12.05 -8.68 -0.47
N ALA A 88 12.08 -9.91 -1.00
CA ALA A 88 13.08 -10.33 -1.99
C ALA A 88 12.95 -9.57 -3.33
N GLN A 89 11.72 -9.28 -3.76
CA GLN A 89 11.47 -8.45 -4.94
C GLN A 89 11.92 -6.99 -4.71
N ILE A 90 11.64 -6.42 -3.54
CA ILE A 90 12.11 -5.08 -3.17
C ILE A 90 13.63 -5.05 -3.15
N GLU A 91 14.30 -6.03 -2.55
CA GLU A 91 15.77 -6.09 -2.53
C GLU A 91 16.35 -6.18 -3.95
N THR A 92 15.70 -6.97 -4.81
CA THR A 92 16.10 -7.11 -6.22
C THR A 92 15.90 -5.80 -6.97
N LEU A 93 14.75 -5.16 -6.85
CA LEU A 93 14.44 -3.87 -7.47
C LEU A 93 15.32 -2.75 -6.94
N GLN A 94 15.66 -2.75 -5.65
CA GLN A 94 16.60 -1.79 -5.06
C GLN A 94 18.01 -1.99 -5.61
N ARG A 95 18.43 -3.25 -5.80
CA ARG A 95 19.72 -3.58 -6.42
C ARG A 95 19.73 -3.19 -7.89
N GLU A 96 18.63 -3.40 -8.61
CA GLU A 96 18.46 -2.94 -9.99
C GLU A 96 18.46 -1.41 -10.07
N LEU A 97 17.79 -0.71 -9.14
CA LEU A 97 17.81 0.76 -9.06
C LEU A 97 19.17 1.32 -8.62
N ALA A 98 19.96 0.57 -7.84
CA ALA A 98 21.31 0.95 -7.48
C ALA A 98 22.33 0.67 -8.60
N ASN A 99 22.03 -0.32 -9.47
CA ASN A 99 22.84 -0.67 -10.64
C ASN A 99 22.42 0.12 -11.90
N GLN A 100 21.19 0.62 -11.93
CA GLN A 100 20.79 1.72 -12.79
C GLN A 100 21.44 2.95 -12.16
N GLU A 101 22.48 3.48 -12.81
CA GLU A 101 22.91 4.85 -12.52
C GLU A 101 21.65 5.72 -12.49
N PRO A 102 21.52 6.70 -11.58
CA PRO A 102 20.44 7.65 -11.70
C PRO A 102 20.60 8.31 -13.06
N GLU A 103 19.79 7.89 -14.04
CA GLU A 103 19.32 8.78 -15.08
C GLU A 103 18.48 9.83 -14.35
N THR A 104 19.18 10.77 -13.71
CA THR A 104 18.69 12.11 -13.47
C THR A 104 18.35 12.66 -14.85
N ILE A 105 17.13 12.39 -15.31
CA ILE A 105 16.45 13.25 -16.25
C ILE A 105 16.20 14.55 -15.49
N GLY A 106 17.09 15.48 -15.77
CA GLY A 106 17.40 16.63 -14.96
C GLY A 106 18.91 16.68 -14.81
N PRO A 107 19.67 16.98 -15.89
CA PRO A 107 20.99 17.52 -15.65
C PRO A 107 20.79 18.73 -14.73
N ASP A 108 21.63 18.86 -13.70
CA ASP A 108 21.98 20.19 -13.23
C ASP A 108 22.63 20.86 -14.46
N VAL A 109 21.79 21.40 -15.34
CA VAL A 109 22.17 22.04 -16.60
C VAL A 109 23.15 23.18 -16.32
N VAL A 110 23.09 23.69 -15.09
CA VAL A 110 23.98 24.67 -14.50
C VAL A 110 24.72 23.99 -13.35
N ASP A 111 25.93 23.50 -13.62
CA ASP A 111 26.82 22.99 -12.57
C ASP A 111 27.67 24.12 -11.98
N ASN A 112 28.26 23.87 -10.80
CA ASN A 112 29.12 24.86 -10.14
C ASN A 112 30.35 25.21 -10.99
N ALA A 113 30.86 24.28 -11.81
CA ALA A 113 32.01 24.52 -12.67
C ALA A 113 31.69 25.55 -13.77
N LEU A 114 30.52 25.48 -14.39
CA LEU A 114 30.04 26.44 -15.37
C LEU A 114 29.89 27.83 -14.75
N ILE A 115 29.31 27.92 -13.55
CA ILE A 115 29.19 29.20 -12.81
C ILE A 115 30.57 29.78 -12.48
N GLU A 116 31.53 28.96 -12.04
CA GLU A 116 32.90 29.41 -11.77
C GLU A 116 33.60 29.95 -13.03
N THR A 117 33.30 29.44 -14.24
CA THR A 117 33.85 30.00 -15.48
C THR A 117 33.26 31.34 -15.90
N LEU A 118 32.07 31.68 -15.39
CA LEU A 118 31.34 32.91 -15.71
C LEU A 118 31.64 34.04 -14.73
N LEU A 119 32.03 33.71 -13.49
CA LEU A 119 32.35 34.69 -12.46
C LEU A 119 33.70 35.36 -12.76
N GLY A 120 33.66 36.68 -12.98
CA GLY A 120 34.85 37.51 -13.12
C GLY A 120 35.44 37.98 -11.77
N GLU A 121 36.54 38.75 -11.83
CA GLU A 121 37.16 39.36 -10.64
C GLU A 121 36.33 40.52 -10.03
N GLN A 122 35.27 40.96 -10.72
CA GLN A 122 34.39 42.05 -10.29
C GLN A 122 33.05 41.50 -9.84
N TYR A 123 32.40 42.18 -8.90
CA TYR A 123 31.05 41.83 -8.47
C TYR A 123 30.06 42.04 -9.62
N GLN A 124 29.36 40.98 -10.01
CA GLN A 124 28.32 40.97 -11.03
C GLN A 124 26.96 40.72 -10.38
N THR A 125 25.88 41.25 -10.96
CA THR A 125 24.54 40.91 -10.51
C THR A 125 24.10 39.56 -11.08
N VAL A 126 23.06 38.97 -10.49
CA VAL A 126 22.54 37.68 -10.96
C VAL A 126 22.02 37.78 -12.40
N GLU A 127 21.42 38.92 -12.78
CA GLU A 127 20.94 39.17 -14.15
C GLU A 127 22.08 39.16 -15.16
N GLU A 128 23.21 39.78 -14.85
CA GLU A 128 24.40 39.80 -15.72
C GLU A 128 24.98 38.38 -15.91
N ILE A 129 24.99 37.58 -14.84
CA ILE A 129 25.44 36.19 -14.88
C ILE A 129 24.48 35.35 -15.75
N LEU A 130 23.16 35.55 -15.64
CA LEU A 130 22.16 34.84 -16.45
C LEU A 130 22.28 35.17 -17.94
N GLU A 131 22.52 36.43 -18.30
CA GLU A 131 22.75 36.82 -19.70
C GLU A 131 24.00 36.13 -20.25
N GLN A 132 25.11 36.15 -19.51
CA GLN A 132 26.35 35.48 -19.91
C GLN A 132 26.21 33.95 -19.98
N LEU A 133 25.41 33.38 -19.07
CA LEU A 133 25.11 31.95 -19.03
C LEU A 133 24.35 31.51 -20.30
N THR A 134 23.31 32.23 -20.73
CA THR A 134 22.57 31.89 -21.96
C THR A 134 23.40 32.05 -23.25
N ALA A 135 24.39 32.95 -23.25
CA ALA A 135 25.34 33.13 -24.34
C ALA A 135 26.49 32.11 -24.33
N ASN A 136 26.62 31.29 -23.28
CA ASN A 136 27.72 30.34 -23.13
C ASN A 136 27.55 29.12 -24.07
N GLU A 137 28.56 28.87 -24.91
CA GLU A 137 28.56 27.78 -25.88
C GLU A 137 28.54 26.38 -25.23
N ASN A 138 29.15 26.22 -24.06
CA ASN A 138 29.16 24.94 -23.33
C ASN A 138 27.76 24.60 -22.80
N LEU A 139 27.03 25.61 -22.31
CA LEU A 139 25.64 25.44 -21.91
C LEU A 139 24.77 25.05 -23.11
N GLN A 140 24.92 25.74 -24.25
CA GLN A 140 24.17 25.42 -25.46
C GLN A 140 24.48 24.02 -25.98
N ALA A 141 25.74 23.57 -25.91
CA ALA A 141 26.13 22.22 -26.28
C ALA A 141 25.52 21.16 -25.34
N ASN A 142 25.50 21.44 -24.02
CA ASN A 142 24.90 20.57 -23.02
C ASN A 142 23.37 20.52 -23.12
N LEU A 143 22.73 21.61 -23.53
CA LEU A 143 21.28 21.71 -23.72
C LEU A 143 20.79 21.13 -25.05
N LYS A 144 21.65 21.08 -26.07
CA LYS A 144 21.25 20.65 -27.42
C LYS A 144 20.63 19.25 -27.43
N LYS A 145 21.32 18.27 -26.85
CA LYS A 145 20.87 16.87 -26.86
C LYS A 145 19.58 16.66 -26.04
N PRO A 146 19.47 17.16 -24.79
CA PRO A 146 18.22 17.09 -24.03
C PRO A 146 17.03 17.77 -24.74
N VAL A 147 17.27 18.90 -25.41
CA VAL A 147 16.23 19.60 -26.17
C VAL A 147 15.81 18.80 -27.41
N GLU A 148 16.76 18.22 -28.15
CA GLU A 148 16.47 17.34 -29.28
C GLU A 148 15.66 16.11 -28.84
N ASP A 149 16.08 15.42 -27.78
CA ASP A 149 15.40 14.24 -27.25
C ASP A 149 13.96 14.58 -26.82
N ALA A 150 13.76 15.67 -26.07
CA ALA A 150 12.43 16.13 -25.67
C ALA A 150 11.53 16.53 -26.86
N LEU A 151 12.12 17.09 -27.92
CA LEU A 151 11.39 17.44 -29.14
C LEU A 151 10.96 16.18 -29.92
N TYR A 152 11.81 15.15 -29.97
CA TYR A 152 11.45 13.86 -30.56
C TYR A 152 10.35 13.16 -29.76
N ASP A 153 10.39 13.19 -28.43
CA ASP A 153 9.33 12.65 -27.57
C ASP A 153 7.99 13.38 -27.82
N LEU A 154 8.01 14.72 -27.84
CA LEU A 154 6.83 15.52 -28.14
C LEU A 154 6.26 15.25 -29.54
N ALA A 155 7.12 14.94 -30.52
CA ALA A 155 6.66 14.54 -31.85
C ALA A 155 6.13 13.10 -31.89
N GLY A 156 6.69 12.18 -31.10
CA GLY A 156 6.14 10.85 -30.88
C GLY A 156 4.72 10.89 -30.33
N ASP A 157 4.45 11.85 -29.44
CA ASP A 157 3.12 12.12 -28.86
C ASP A 157 2.20 12.95 -29.76
N GLY A 158 2.64 13.36 -30.95
CA GLY A 158 1.87 14.19 -31.89
C GLY A 158 1.69 15.65 -31.46
N ARG A 159 2.41 16.09 -30.42
CA ARG A 159 2.35 17.45 -29.86
C ARG A 159 3.37 18.41 -30.45
N ALA A 160 4.34 17.88 -31.21
CA ALA A 160 5.29 18.64 -32.00
C ALA A 160 5.42 18.03 -33.40
N GLU A 161 5.77 18.86 -34.38
CA GLU A 161 6.05 18.42 -35.75
C GLU A 161 7.39 18.97 -36.20
N TYR A 162 8.16 18.12 -36.88
CA TYR A 162 9.43 18.50 -37.50
C TYR A 162 9.27 18.61 -39.01
N GLN A 163 9.75 19.72 -39.58
CA GLN A 163 9.85 19.90 -41.02
C GLN A 163 11.28 20.29 -41.41
N GLU A 164 11.85 19.52 -42.34
CA GLU A 164 13.19 19.78 -42.89
C GLU A 164 13.25 21.19 -43.50
N GLY A 165 14.23 21.98 -43.07
CA GLY A 165 14.42 23.38 -43.48
C GLY A 165 13.62 24.44 -42.71
N TRP A 166 12.63 24.05 -41.90
CA TRP A 166 11.81 24.97 -41.09
C TRP A 166 11.96 24.76 -39.58
N GLY A 167 12.40 23.57 -39.16
CA GLY A 167 12.63 23.23 -37.76
C GLY A 167 11.40 22.64 -37.08
N TRP A 168 11.27 22.90 -35.78
CA TRP A 168 10.23 22.32 -34.94
C TRP A 168 9.07 23.30 -34.73
N ARG A 169 7.84 22.80 -34.81
CA ARG A 169 6.62 23.54 -34.46
C ARG A 169 5.79 22.75 -33.47
N LEU A 170 4.95 23.43 -32.67
CA LEU A 170 3.90 22.75 -31.92
C LEU A 170 2.91 22.11 -32.91
N GLY A 171 2.62 20.84 -32.69
CA GLY A 171 1.56 20.11 -33.38
C GLY A 171 0.24 20.73 -32.99
N GLY A 172 -0.57 21.09 -33.98
CA GLY A 172 -1.86 21.70 -33.73
C GLY A 172 -2.83 20.67 -33.17
N GLU A 173 -3.15 20.76 -31.89
CA GLU A 173 -4.36 20.16 -31.33
C GLU A 173 -5.58 20.88 -31.96
N GLN A 174 -6.37 20.15 -32.75
CA GLN A 174 -7.81 20.34 -32.87
C GLN A 174 -8.49 19.06 -32.39
#